data_AF-A0A355IR91-F1
#
_entry.id   AF-A0A355IR91-F1
#
_cell.length_a   1.000
_cell.length_b   1.000
_cell.length_c   1.000
_cell.angle_alpha   90.00
_cell.angle_beta   90.00
_cell.angle_gamma   90.00
#
_symmetry.space_group_name_H-M   'P 1'
#
loop_
_entity.id
_entity.type
_entity.pdbx_description
1 polymer ?
#
loop_
_entity_poly.entity_id
_entity_poly.type
_entity_poly.pdbx_seq_one_letter_code
_entity_poly.pdbx_strand_id
1 'polypeptide(L)'
;MNFSLDRKSSSIIKVIGVGGGGGNAVNHMFAQGIKDVDFVICNTDSQALINSAIPIKIQLGSSLTEGRGAGNKPEIGRDAAIENIDDVKKVLADNTKMVFITAGMGGGTGTGGAPVIAEAARELDILTVGIVTLPFRNEGRRRIKQAIDGIAAMEKHVDSLLVINNERIREMYGDSTISEAFSKADDVLTIAAKGIAEIITVAGYINVDFADVQTVMQNSGVAVMGSAKATGENRALHAIEEALNSPLLNNNNINGAKNILLNITSGRREVTMDEIGDITDYIQDKAGHEADLIWGNGVDESLEDEISVTVIATGFSTSSIPEMVAAKQPEKTYHTLIDKPVQKVPVSQPIVKEKTETTKHFSKQVSQPTFEFELSPGESDEFDNLYGKRKTQSEPEHNVSVKVDYAESSDEIVEELENIPAYRRKKFKVKGLQKRFEQKLSRFSLSPDEDDKIVLRDNNPYLHDNVD
;
A
#
# COMPACT_ATOMS: atom_id res chain seq x y z
N MET A 1 -34.39 46.55 -4.51
CA MET A 1 -33.92 45.34 -3.80
C MET A 1 -33.61 44.30 -4.85
N ASN A 2 -32.34 44.11 -5.20
CA ASN A 2 -31.93 42.99 -6.06
C ASN A 2 -31.97 41.72 -5.22
N PHE A 3 -33.05 40.95 -5.37
CA PHE A 3 -33.13 39.58 -4.87
C PHE A 3 -32.41 38.65 -5.87
N SER A 4 -31.09 38.75 -5.94
CA SER A 4 -30.27 37.62 -6.37
C SER A 4 -30.16 36.70 -5.14
N LEU A 5 -31.04 35.70 -5.07
CA LEU A 5 -30.81 34.56 -4.19
C LEU A 5 -29.47 33.95 -4.61
N ASP A 6 -28.43 34.15 -3.80
CA ASP A 6 -27.20 33.37 -3.83
C ASP A 6 -27.55 31.93 -3.42
N ARG A 7 -28.24 31.19 -4.30
CA ARG A 7 -28.11 29.74 -4.30
C ARG A 7 -26.68 29.52 -4.73
N LYS A 8 -25.77 29.29 -3.77
CA LYS A 8 -24.49 28.62 -4.06
C LYS A 8 -24.82 27.45 -4.98
N SER A 9 -24.48 27.57 -6.26
CA SER A 9 -24.63 26.47 -7.20
C SER A 9 -23.74 25.36 -6.68
N SER A 10 -24.34 24.28 -6.19
CA SER A 10 -23.60 23.08 -5.79
C SER A 10 -22.76 22.62 -6.98
N SER A 11 -21.50 22.28 -6.73
CA SER A 11 -20.63 21.82 -7.82
C SER A 11 -21.12 20.47 -8.34
N ILE A 12 -20.85 20.20 -9.62
CA ILE A 12 -21.06 18.88 -10.22
C ILE A 12 -20.09 17.82 -9.68
N ILE A 13 -19.00 18.26 -9.04
CA ILE A 13 -17.99 17.40 -8.44
C ILE A 13 -18.09 17.50 -6.91
N LYS A 14 -18.15 16.33 -6.25
CA LYS A 14 -18.07 16.24 -4.79
C LYS A 14 -16.90 15.37 -4.35
N VAL A 15 -16.24 15.73 -3.26
CA VAL A 15 -15.21 14.93 -2.60
C VAL A 15 -15.71 14.48 -1.23
N ILE A 16 -15.78 13.18 -1.01
CA ILE A 16 -16.23 12.55 0.23
C ILE A 16 -15.05 11.90 0.95
N GLY A 17 -14.74 12.40 2.14
CA GLY A 17 -13.74 11.82 3.04
C GLY A 17 -14.38 10.84 4.01
N VAL A 18 -13.97 9.57 3.98
CA VAL A 18 -14.53 8.51 4.83
C VAL A 18 -13.56 8.09 5.93
N GLY A 19 -14.01 8.19 7.18
CA GLY A 19 -13.21 7.88 8.36
C GLY A 19 -12.15 8.93 8.69
N GLY A 20 -11.22 8.61 9.59
CA GLY A 20 -10.18 9.55 10.05
C GLY A 20 -9.21 9.97 8.95
N GLY A 21 -8.61 9.02 8.24
CA GLY A 21 -7.65 9.32 7.16
C GLY A 21 -8.29 10.08 5.99
N GLY A 22 -9.46 9.64 5.52
CA GLY A 22 -10.19 10.37 4.47
C GLY A 22 -10.65 11.75 4.93
N GLY A 23 -11.10 11.87 6.18
CA GLY A 23 -11.46 13.16 6.78
C GLY A 23 -10.26 14.13 6.86
N ASN A 24 -9.08 13.65 7.24
CA ASN A 24 -7.87 14.48 7.26
C ASN A 24 -7.49 14.97 5.86
N ALA A 25 -7.48 14.06 4.87
CA ALA A 25 -7.19 14.40 3.48
C ALA A 25 -8.17 15.45 2.95
N VAL A 26 -9.47 15.31 3.21
CA VAL A 26 -10.48 16.29 2.78
C VAL A 26 -10.33 17.63 3.48
N ASN A 27 -10.04 17.65 4.79
CA ASN A 27 -9.74 18.91 5.47
C ASN A 27 -8.50 19.60 4.88
N HIS A 28 -7.47 18.82 4.53
CA HIS A 28 -6.28 19.32 3.86
C HIS A 28 -6.60 19.91 2.49
N MET A 29 -7.35 19.18 1.65
CA MET A 29 -7.81 19.65 0.33
C MET A 29 -8.60 20.96 0.43
N PHE A 30 -9.48 21.07 1.42
CA PHE A 30 -10.26 22.28 1.65
C PHE A 30 -9.38 23.46 2.07
N ALA A 31 -8.35 23.22 2.89
CA ALA A 31 -7.38 24.25 3.29
C ALA A 31 -6.50 24.72 2.12
N GLN A 32 -6.15 23.82 1.20
CA GLN A 32 -5.42 24.12 -0.05
C GLN A 32 -6.28 24.85 -1.09
N GLY A 33 -7.60 24.91 -0.88
CA GLY A 33 -8.50 25.75 -1.68
C GLY A 33 -8.79 25.22 -3.07
N ILE A 34 -8.97 23.89 -3.24
CA ILE A 34 -9.46 23.33 -4.51
C ILE A 34 -10.80 24.00 -4.87
N LYS A 35 -10.87 24.58 -6.06
CA LYS A 35 -12.03 25.33 -6.54
C LYS A 35 -13.08 24.41 -7.15
N ASP A 36 -14.33 24.84 -7.11
CA ASP A 36 -15.44 24.20 -7.82
C ASP A 36 -15.64 22.72 -7.45
N VAL A 37 -15.44 22.39 -6.17
CA VAL A 37 -15.71 21.07 -5.60
C VAL A 37 -16.41 21.25 -4.26
N ASP A 38 -17.47 20.48 -4.02
CA ASP A 38 -18.10 20.41 -2.70
C ASP A 38 -17.46 19.31 -1.84
N PHE A 39 -17.15 19.64 -0.60
CA PHE A 39 -16.53 18.69 0.34
C PHE A 39 -17.54 18.13 1.33
N VAL A 40 -17.43 16.83 1.58
CA VAL A 40 -18.26 16.07 2.52
C VAL A 40 -17.34 15.20 3.37
N ILE A 41 -17.61 15.10 4.68
CA ILE A 41 -16.93 14.13 5.55
C ILE A 41 -17.94 13.19 6.19
N CYS A 42 -17.65 11.90 6.11
CA CYS A 42 -18.41 10.82 6.72
C CYS A 42 -17.55 10.12 7.77
N ASN A 43 -17.96 10.13 9.04
CA ASN A 43 -17.20 9.46 10.10
C ASN A 43 -18.11 8.90 11.19
N THR A 44 -17.70 7.79 11.78
CA THR A 44 -18.32 7.20 12.98
C THR A 44 -17.90 7.90 14.27
N ASP A 45 -16.76 8.61 14.23
CA ASP A 45 -16.26 9.37 15.37
C ASP A 45 -16.80 10.80 15.33
N SER A 46 -17.61 11.14 16.33
CA SER A 46 -18.23 12.46 16.48
C SER A 46 -17.21 13.56 16.79
N GLN A 47 -16.13 13.26 17.51
CA GLN A 47 -15.10 14.24 17.86
C GLN A 47 -14.35 14.70 16.60
N ALA A 48 -14.02 13.76 15.73
CA ALA A 48 -13.39 14.05 14.44
C ALA A 48 -14.27 14.93 13.55
N LEU A 49 -15.60 14.72 13.55
CA LEU A 49 -16.54 15.55 12.79
C LEU A 49 -16.63 16.97 13.33
N ILE A 50 -16.70 17.15 14.65
CA ILE A 50 -16.79 18.48 15.28
C ILE A 50 -15.57 19.33 14.93
N ASN A 51 -14.37 18.74 15.00
CA ASN A 51 -13.11 19.45 14.75
C ASN A 51 -12.86 19.81 13.29
N SER A 52 -13.59 19.22 12.35
CA SER A 52 -13.42 19.50 10.92
C SER A 52 -14.00 20.87 10.51
N ALA A 53 -13.32 21.54 9.58
CA ALA A 53 -13.79 22.79 8.98
C ALA A 53 -14.81 22.59 7.84
N ILE A 54 -15.07 21.35 7.41
CA ILE A 54 -15.92 21.06 6.26
C ILE A 54 -17.39 21.36 6.56
N PRO A 55 -18.13 22.02 5.65
CA PRO A 55 -19.53 22.38 5.88
C PRO A 55 -20.47 21.18 5.99
N ILE A 56 -20.30 20.16 5.14
CA ILE A 56 -21.19 19.01 5.06
C ILE A 56 -20.58 17.85 5.84
N LYS A 57 -21.24 17.46 6.94
CA LYS A 57 -20.78 16.42 7.86
C LYS A 57 -21.86 15.38 8.04
N ILE A 58 -21.51 14.11 7.86
CA ILE A 58 -22.41 12.97 8.04
C ILE A 58 -21.83 12.06 9.12
N GLN A 59 -22.58 11.89 10.21
CA GLN A 59 -22.22 10.93 11.24
C GLN A 59 -22.74 9.56 10.84
N LEU A 60 -21.84 8.59 10.75
CA LEU A 60 -22.17 7.20 10.42
C LEU A 60 -22.40 6.39 11.69
N GLY A 61 -23.43 5.55 11.70
CA GLY A 61 -23.70 4.61 12.78
C GLY A 61 -23.92 5.29 14.12
N SER A 62 -24.75 6.35 14.14
CA SER A 62 -25.06 7.10 15.36
C SER A 62 -25.64 6.18 16.45
N SER A 63 -26.45 5.19 16.06
CA SER A 63 -27.03 4.21 16.98
C SER A 63 -26.06 3.09 17.34
N LEU A 64 -25.22 2.67 16.38
CA LEU A 64 -24.30 1.54 16.55
C LEU A 64 -23.05 1.88 17.38
N THR A 65 -22.48 3.07 17.17
CA THR A 65 -21.18 3.46 17.74
C THR A 65 -21.27 4.51 18.84
N GLU A 66 -22.45 5.11 19.02
CA GLU A 66 -22.67 6.26 19.92
C GLU A 66 -21.68 7.42 19.67
N GLY A 67 -21.16 7.53 18.44
CA GLY A 67 -20.17 8.53 18.07
C GLY A 67 -18.75 8.29 18.60
N ARG A 68 -18.42 7.07 19.06
CA ARG A 68 -17.10 6.67 19.58
C ARG A 68 -16.18 6.02 18.56
N GLY A 69 -16.63 5.88 17.31
CA GLY A 69 -15.86 5.26 16.23
C GLY A 69 -16.00 3.74 16.11
N ALA A 70 -15.50 3.19 14.99
CA ALA A 70 -15.62 1.78 14.63
C ALA A 70 -14.57 0.84 15.28
N GLY A 71 -13.68 1.33 16.16
CA GLY A 71 -12.74 0.48 16.92
C GLY A 71 -11.78 -0.37 16.07
N ASN A 72 -11.37 0.11 14.89
CA ASN A 72 -10.51 -0.61 13.93
C ASN A 72 -11.11 -1.94 13.41
N LYS A 73 -12.44 -1.99 13.30
CA LYS A 73 -13.22 -3.11 12.79
C LYS A 73 -13.97 -2.68 11.51
N PRO A 74 -13.53 -3.15 10.32
CA PRO A 74 -14.18 -2.82 9.05
C PRO A 74 -15.67 -3.19 9.02
N GLU A 75 -16.04 -4.30 9.64
CA GLU A 75 -17.44 -4.74 9.74
C GLU A 75 -18.34 -3.71 10.42
N ILE A 76 -17.87 -3.08 11.51
CA ILE A 76 -18.61 -2.01 12.20
C ILE A 76 -18.68 -0.77 11.33
N GLY A 77 -17.59 -0.43 10.63
CA GLY A 77 -17.56 0.71 9.71
C GLY A 77 -18.56 0.55 8.55
N ARG A 78 -18.68 -0.66 8.03
CA ARG A 78 -19.65 -1.01 6.98
C ARG A 78 -21.08 -0.90 7.49
N ASP A 79 -21.39 -1.55 8.61
CA ASP A 79 -22.74 -1.57 9.15
C ASP A 79 -23.19 -0.16 9.58
N ALA A 80 -22.26 0.67 10.08
CA ALA A 80 -22.49 2.09 10.36
C ALA A 80 -22.77 2.92 9.09
N ALA A 81 -22.11 2.61 7.97
CA ALA A 81 -22.37 3.28 6.70
C ALA A 81 -23.74 2.89 6.14
N ILE A 82 -24.15 1.62 6.28
CA ILE A 82 -25.48 1.12 5.88
C ILE A 82 -26.59 1.83 6.68
N GLU A 83 -26.40 2.02 7.99
CA GLU A 83 -27.38 2.71 8.86
C GLU A 83 -27.72 4.13 8.34
N ASN A 84 -26.72 4.88 7.85
CA ASN A 84 -26.85 6.27 7.44
C ASN A 84 -26.72 6.48 5.92
N ILE A 85 -26.90 5.44 5.11
CA ILE A 85 -26.67 5.52 3.66
C ILE A 85 -27.64 6.49 2.97
N ASP A 86 -28.87 6.60 3.47
CA ASP A 86 -29.88 7.52 2.93
C ASP A 86 -29.45 8.98 3.05
N ASP A 87 -28.72 9.34 4.11
CA ASP A 87 -28.21 10.70 4.29
C ASP A 87 -27.08 11.00 3.29
N VAL A 88 -26.23 10.01 3.03
CA VAL A 88 -25.20 10.10 1.98
C VAL A 88 -25.85 10.23 0.60
N LYS A 89 -26.88 9.41 0.29
CA LYS A 89 -27.61 9.47 -0.98
C LYS A 89 -28.29 10.83 -1.20
N LYS A 90 -28.84 11.45 -0.16
CA LYS A 90 -29.41 12.81 -0.26
C LYS A 90 -28.37 13.85 -0.66
N VAL A 91 -27.17 13.78 -0.07
CA VAL A 91 -26.07 14.70 -0.39
C VAL A 91 -25.54 14.45 -1.81
N LEU A 92 -25.45 13.19 -2.22
CA LEU A 92 -25.04 12.81 -3.57
C LEU A 92 -26.08 13.18 -4.64
N ALA A 93 -27.38 13.13 -4.35
CA ALA A 93 -28.42 13.46 -5.31
C ALA A 93 -28.45 14.94 -5.70
N ASP A 94 -27.84 15.83 -4.90
CA ASP A 94 -27.83 17.27 -5.15
C ASP A 94 -26.76 17.67 -6.18
N ASN A 95 -27.17 17.67 -7.46
CA ASN A 95 -26.39 18.14 -8.61
C ASN A 95 -25.04 17.42 -8.86
N THR A 96 -24.82 16.22 -8.29
CA THR A 96 -23.55 15.49 -8.47
C THR A 96 -23.52 14.72 -9.79
N LYS A 97 -22.45 14.88 -10.56
CA LYS A 97 -22.10 14.07 -11.74
C LYS A 97 -20.88 13.20 -11.50
N MET A 98 -19.99 13.66 -10.62
CA MET A 98 -18.77 12.95 -10.26
C MET A 98 -18.54 13.00 -8.75
N VAL A 99 -18.10 11.89 -8.19
CA VAL A 99 -17.70 11.82 -6.79
C VAL A 99 -16.32 11.20 -6.62
N PHE A 100 -15.46 11.88 -5.87
CA PHE A 100 -14.22 11.33 -5.35
C PHE A 100 -14.44 10.80 -3.94
N ILE A 101 -14.23 9.51 -3.74
CA ILE A 101 -14.32 8.89 -2.42
C ILE A 101 -12.91 8.65 -1.92
N THR A 102 -12.50 9.40 -0.89
CA THR A 102 -11.18 9.27 -0.30
C THR A 102 -11.24 8.59 1.06
N ALA A 103 -10.35 7.60 1.25
CA ALA A 103 -10.27 6.83 2.49
C ALA A 103 -8.84 6.32 2.72
N GLY A 104 -8.40 6.41 3.98
CA GLY A 104 -7.22 5.69 4.45
C GLY A 104 -7.60 4.24 4.77
N MET A 105 -7.06 3.30 4.01
CA MET A 105 -7.39 1.88 4.15
C MET A 105 -6.62 1.25 5.31
N GLY A 106 -7.22 0.25 5.94
CA GLY A 106 -6.65 -0.46 7.10
C GLY A 106 -7.20 -0.01 8.45
N GLY A 107 -8.04 1.03 8.48
CA GLY A 107 -8.87 1.39 9.64
C GLY A 107 -10.18 0.59 9.72
N GLY A 108 -11.09 1.00 10.61
CA GLY A 108 -12.46 0.47 10.65
C GLY A 108 -13.42 1.20 9.72
N THR A 109 -13.59 2.51 9.94
CA THR A 109 -14.59 3.33 9.25
C THR A 109 -14.30 3.50 7.75
N GLY A 110 -13.08 3.87 7.38
CA GLY A 110 -12.70 4.05 5.97
C GLY A 110 -12.81 2.74 5.18
N THR A 111 -12.14 1.69 5.65
CA THR A 111 -12.10 0.36 5.03
C THR A 111 -13.48 -0.26 4.84
N GLY A 112 -14.37 -0.13 5.83
CA GLY A 112 -15.71 -0.72 5.78
C GLY A 112 -16.76 0.16 5.12
N GLY A 113 -16.70 1.48 5.37
CA GLY A 113 -17.72 2.42 4.92
C GLY A 113 -17.52 2.95 3.51
N ALA A 114 -16.27 3.10 3.05
CA ALA A 114 -16.00 3.64 1.71
C ALA A 114 -16.58 2.77 0.57
N PRO A 115 -16.49 1.42 0.60
CA PRO A 115 -17.13 0.59 -0.42
C PRO A 115 -18.65 0.74 -0.47
N VAL A 116 -19.32 0.90 0.67
CA VAL A 116 -20.78 1.09 0.75
C VAL A 116 -21.20 2.43 0.15
N ILE A 117 -20.43 3.48 0.43
CA ILE A 117 -20.68 4.81 -0.15
C ILE A 117 -20.43 4.79 -1.67
N ALA A 118 -19.40 4.06 -2.13
CA ALA A 118 -19.13 3.87 -3.55
C ALA A 118 -20.27 3.14 -4.26
N GLU A 119 -20.80 2.08 -3.64
CA GLU A 119 -21.96 1.34 -4.16
C GLU A 119 -23.17 2.26 -4.31
N ALA A 120 -23.48 3.05 -3.28
CA ALA A 120 -24.59 4.01 -3.33
C ALA A 120 -24.41 5.11 -4.38
N ALA A 121 -23.18 5.58 -4.62
CA ALA A 121 -22.91 6.55 -5.67
C ALA A 121 -23.11 5.95 -7.07
N ARG A 122 -22.66 4.72 -7.28
CA ARG A 122 -22.84 4.00 -8.55
C ARG A 122 -24.29 3.69 -8.85
N GLU A 123 -25.09 3.33 -7.83
CA GLU A 123 -26.55 3.17 -7.96
C GLU A 123 -27.26 4.45 -8.43
N LEU A 124 -26.67 5.62 -8.16
CA LEU A 124 -27.18 6.93 -8.58
C LEU A 124 -26.63 7.38 -9.95
N ASP A 125 -25.91 6.50 -10.67
CA ASP A 125 -25.29 6.80 -11.97
C ASP A 125 -24.31 7.99 -11.92
N ILE A 126 -23.57 8.10 -10.81
CA ILE A 126 -22.52 9.09 -10.60
C ILE A 126 -21.17 8.46 -10.95
N LEU A 127 -20.34 9.16 -11.74
CA LEU A 127 -18.97 8.73 -12.02
C LEU A 127 -18.18 8.66 -10.71
N THR A 128 -17.85 7.44 -10.28
CA THR A 128 -17.34 7.17 -8.93
C THR A 128 -15.86 6.82 -8.99
N VAL A 129 -15.02 7.71 -8.45
CA VAL A 129 -13.57 7.54 -8.40
C VAL A 129 -13.12 7.32 -6.95
N GLY A 130 -12.53 6.17 -6.66
CA GLY A 130 -11.93 5.89 -5.36
C GLY A 130 -10.48 6.38 -5.31
N ILE A 131 -10.12 7.19 -4.32
CA ILE A 131 -8.73 7.61 -4.07
C ILE A 131 -8.32 7.15 -2.67
N VAL A 132 -7.55 6.06 -2.61
CA VAL A 132 -7.32 5.33 -1.35
C VAL A 132 -5.85 5.17 -1.05
N THR A 133 -5.50 5.22 0.23
CA THR A 133 -4.11 4.99 0.67
C THR A 133 -3.94 3.65 1.34
N LEU A 134 -2.86 2.95 1.00
CA LEU A 134 -2.35 1.81 1.75
C LEU A 134 -1.53 2.31 2.96
N PRO A 135 -1.65 1.69 4.13
CA PRO A 135 -0.97 2.13 5.35
C PRO A 135 0.56 1.96 5.26
N PHE A 136 1.30 2.63 6.15
CA PHE A 136 2.75 2.40 6.27
C PHE A 136 3.02 1.00 6.84
N ARG A 137 4.19 0.43 6.50
CA ARG A 137 4.58 -0.89 7.05
C ARG A 137 4.59 -0.95 8.57
N ASN A 138 4.91 0.18 9.22
CA ASN A 138 5.03 0.30 10.67
C ASN A 138 3.67 0.32 11.39
N GLU A 139 2.55 0.47 10.66
CA GLU A 139 1.21 0.41 11.23
C GLU A 139 0.74 -1.02 11.53
N GLY A 140 1.44 -2.02 10.99
CA GLY A 140 1.30 -3.43 11.34
C GLY A 140 0.53 -4.28 10.34
N ARG A 141 0.85 -5.58 10.33
CA ARG A 141 0.32 -6.58 9.38
C ARG A 141 -1.21 -6.63 9.33
N ARG A 142 -1.88 -6.47 10.47
CA ARG A 142 -3.35 -6.52 10.56
C ARG A 142 -4.02 -5.40 9.75
N ARG A 143 -3.52 -4.17 9.85
CA ARG A 143 -4.08 -3.02 9.10
C ARG A 143 -3.88 -3.20 7.60
N ILE A 144 -2.73 -3.73 7.20
CA ILE A 144 -2.41 -3.99 5.79
C ILE A 144 -3.36 -5.03 5.20
N LYS A 145 -3.59 -6.14 5.91
CA LYS A 145 -4.57 -7.14 5.46
C LYS A 145 -5.97 -6.54 5.31
N GLN A 146 -6.42 -5.79 6.32
CA GLN A 146 -7.70 -5.07 6.26
C GLN A 146 -7.75 -4.10 5.07
N ALA A 147 -6.64 -3.42 4.76
CA ALA A 147 -6.57 -2.49 3.64
C ALA A 147 -6.73 -3.19 2.29
N ILE A 148 -6.05 -4.33 2.09
CA ILE A 148 -6.15 -5.13 0.86
C ILE A 148 -7.59 -5.63 0.67
N ASP A 149 -8.19 -6.18 1.73
CA ASP A 149 -9.58 -6.65 1.70
C ASP A 149 -10.56 -5.50 1.36
N GLY A 150 -10.34 -4.31 1.93
CA GLY A 150 -11.14 -3.12 1.67
C GLY A 150 -10.98 -2.57 0.25
N ILE A 151 -9.76 -2.58 -0.29
CA ILE A 151 -9.48 -2.18 -1.68
C ILE A 151 -10.18 -3.13 -2.66
N ALA A 152 -10.08 -4.44 -2.43
CA ALA A 152 -10.75 -5.45 -3.26
C ALA A 152 -12.29 -5.36 -3.19
N ALA A 153 -12.84 -4.92 -2.06
CA ALA A 153 -14.26 -4.59 -1.95
C ALA A 153 -14.60 -3.33 -2.74
N MET A 154 -13.82 -2.26 -2.58
CA MET A 154 -14.06 -0.97 -3.23
C MET A 154 -13.95 -1.05 -4.76
N GLU A 155 -12.99 -1.82 -5.29
CA GLU A 155 -12.78 -2.04 -6.73
C GLU A 155 -14.07 -2.49 -7.46
N LYS A 156 -14.95 -3.24 -6.78
CA LYS A 156 -16.21 -3.74 -7.36
C LYS A 156 -17.25 -2.64 -7.54
N HIS A 157 -17.14 -1.55 -6.80
CA HIS A 157 -18.17 -0.51 -6.68
C HIS A 157 -17.72 0.86 -7.19
N VAL A 158 -16.50 0.99 -7.74
CA VAL A 158 -15.99 2.21 -8.34
C VAL A 158 -15.76 2.03 -9.84
N ASP A 159 -15.81 3.13 -10.60
CA ASP A 159 -15.44 3.15 -12.01
C ASP A 159 -13.91 3.14 -12.19
N SER A 160 -13.24 3.92 -11.35
CA SER A 160 -11.78 4.06 -11.32
C SER A 160 -11.27 4.03 -9.88
N LEU A 161 -10.16 3.33 -9.62
CA LEU A 161 -9.55 3.22 -8.30
C LEU A 161 -8.08 3.63 -8.35
N LEU A 162 -7.77 4.79 -7.78
CA LEU A 162 -6.41 5.25 -7.56
C LEU A 162 -5.91 4.74 -6.19
N VAL A 163 -4.93 3.85 -6.21
CA VAL A 163 -4.33 3.28 -5.00
C VAL A 163 -2.96 3.92 -4.78
N ILE A 164 -2.79 4.59 -3.65
CA ILE A 164 -1.56 5.27 -3.27
C ILE A 164 -0.88 4.48 -2.16
N ASN A 165 0.37 4.08 -2.38
CA ASN A 165 1.13 3.34 -1.38
C ASN A 165 1.95 4.28 -0.49
N ASN A 166 1.56 4.45 0.78
CA ASN A 166 2.27 5.34 1.70
C ASN A 166 3.74 4.92 1.94
N GLU A 167 4.10 3.65 1.69
CA GLU A 167 5.51 3.24 1.73
C GLU A 167 6.35 3.94 0.67
N ARG A 168 5.80 4.16 -0.53
CA ARG A 168 6.49 4.88 -1.62
C ARG A 168 6.76 6.32 -1.25
N ILE A 169 5.83 6.94 -0.52
CA ILE A 169 6.01 8.28 0.04
C ILE A 169 7.20 8.27 1.02
N ARG A 170 7.35 7.23 1.86
CA ARG A 170 8.53 7.11 2.73
C ARG A 170 9.84 6.97 1.95
N GLU A 171 9.84 6.24 0.83
CA GLU A 171 11.02 6.10 -0.04
C GLU A 171 11.44 7.44 -0.66
N MET A 172 10.47 8.26 -1.10
CA MET A 172 10.71 9.58 -1.68
C MET A 172 11.28 10.59 -0.68
N TYR A 173 10.73 10.60 0.54
CA TYR A 173 10.94 11.69 1.49
C TYR A 173 11.86 11.35 2.67
N GLY A 174 12.37 10.11 2.73
CA GLY A 174 13.34 9.68 3.73
C GLY A 174 12.79 9.63 5.16
N ASP A 175 13.66 9.92 6.13
CA ASP A 175 13.36 9.86 7.57
C ASP A 175 12.63 11.13 8.03
N SER A 176 11.36 11.27 7.62
CA SER A 176 10.46 12.35 8.07
C SER A 176 9.79 11.97 9.39
N THR A 177 9.33 12.97 10.16
CA THR A 177 8.48 12.69 11.33
C THR A 177 7.16 12.04 10.90
N ILE A 178 6.50 11.31 11.80
CA ILE A 178 5.24 10.63 11.50
C ILE A 178 4.19 11.64 10.99
N SER A 179 4.08 12.80 11.64
CA SER A 179 3.13 13.85 11.24
C SER A 179 3.41 14.39 9.84
N GLU A 180 4.69 14.64 9.51
CA GLU A 180 5.08 15.08 8.17
C GLU A 180 4.83 14.00 7.12
N ALA A 181 5.04 12.71 7.44
CA ALA A 181 4.79 11.61 6.53
C ALA A 181 3.29 11.49 6.18
N PHE A 182 2.39 11.65 7.16
CA PHE A 182 0.96 11.70 6.90
C PHE A 182 0.54 12.97 6.14
N SER A 183 1.11 14.12 6.47
CA SER A 183 0.86 15.35 5.71
C SER A 183 1.25 15.20 4.23
N LYS A 184 2.38 14.54 3.95
CA LYS A 184 2.81 14.24 2.58
C LYS A 184 1.86 13.27 1.86
N ALA A 185 1.27 12.31 2.59
CA ALA A 185 0.23 11.47 2.02
C ALA A 185 -1.04 12.27 1.68
N ASP A 186 -1.43 13.21 2.56
CA ASP A 186 -2.53 14.13 2.29
C ASP A 186 -2.23 15.07 1.12
N ASP A 187 -0.98 15.51 0.95
CA ASP A 187 -0.54 16.30 -0.22
C ASP A 187 -0.70 15.51 -1.52
N VAL A 188 -0.29 14.23 -1.54
CA VAL A 188 -0.45 13.36 -2.73
C VAL A 188 -1.92 13.14 -3.05
N LEU A 189 -2.76 12.89 -2.04
CA LEU A 189 -4.21 12.79 -2.22
C LEU A 189 -4.80 14.08 -2.79
N THR A 190 -4.30 15.22 -2.32
CA THR A 190 -4.74 16.54 -2.76
C THR A 190 -4.35 16.80 -4.22
N ILE A 191 -3.10 16.52 -4.60
CA ILE A 191 -2.64 16.61 -5.98
C ILE A 191 -3.50 15.71 -6.87
N ALA A 192 -3.87 14.52 -6.40
CA ALA A 192 -4.70 13.61 -7.15
C ALA A 192 -6.11 14.14 -7.44
N ALA A 193 -6.81 14.55 -6.38
CA ALA A 193 -8.14 15.11 -6.51
C ALA A 193 -8.13 16.44 -7.28
N LYS A 194 -7.16 17.33 -6.99
CA LYS A 194 -6.97 18.61 -7.68
C LYS A 194 -6.70 18.40 -9.17
N GLY A 195 -5.79 17.49 -9.52
CA GLY A 195 -5.42 17.22 -10.91
C GLY A 195 -6.61 16.79 -11.77
N ILE A 196 -7.46 15.89 -11.28
CA ILE A 196 -8.64 15.44 -12.04
C ILE A 196 -9.74 16.51 -12.03
N ALA A 197 -9.99 17.14 -10.88
CA ALA A 197 -11.06 18.13 -10.76
C ALA A 197 -10.78 19.37 -11.62
N GLU A 198 -9.56 19.90 -11.58
CA GLU A 198 -9.21 21.13 -12.28
C GLU A 198 -9.19 20.99 -13.81
N ILE A 199 -8.90 19.79 -14.35
CA ILE A 199 -9.04 19.53 -15.80
C ILE A 199 -10.49 19.81 -16.27
N ILE A 200 -11.48 19.57 -15.41
CA ILE A 200 -12.91 19.72 -15.72
C ILE A 200 -13.42 21.12 -15.34
N THR A 201 -13.03 21.61 -14.16
CA THR A 201 -13.67 22.79 -13.55
C THR A 201 -12.96 24.10 -13.86
N VAL A 202 -11.63 24.09 -14.01
CA VAL A 202 -10.87 25.30 -14.27
C VAL A 202 -10.88 25.56 -15.76
N ALA A 203 -11.44 26.71 -16.16
CA ALA A 203 -11.41 27.14 -17.54
C ALA A 203 -9.96 27.41 -17.99
N GLY A 204 -9.38 26.45 -18.70
CA GLY A 204 -8.16 26.60 -19.48
C GLY A 204 -8.44 27.16 -20.87
N TYR A 205 -7.40 27.19 -21.70
CA TYR A 205 -7.55 27.51 -23.12
C TYR A 205 -8.14 26.34 -23.90
N ILE A 206 -7.84 25.12 -23.44
CA ILE A 206 -8.40 23.86 -23.95
C ILE A 206 -9.13 23.23 -22.77
N ASN A 207 -10.46 23.44 -22.75
CA ASN A 207 -11.31 22.81 -21.76
C ASN A 207 -11.64 21.40 -22.22
N VAL A 208 -11.31 20.43 -21.38
CA VAL A 208 -11.79 19.06 -21.51
C VAL A 208 -13.22 19.03 -20.98
N ASP A 209 -14.14 18.44 -21.73
CA ASP A 209 -15.51 18.33 -21.25
C ASP A 209 -15.67 17.14 -20.27
N PHE A 210 -16.77 17.15 -19.50
CA PHE A 210 -17.03 16.07 -18.56
C PHE A 210 -17.23 14.71 -19.27
N ALA A 211 -17.72 14.71 -20.51
CA ALA A 211 -18.01 13.48 -21.24
C ALA A 211 -16.72 12.76 -21.67
N ASP A 212 -15.68 13.51 -22.03
CA ASP A 212 -14.34 13.01 -22.34
C ASP A 212 -13.71 12.36 -21.11
N VAL A 213 -13.75 13.04 -19.96
CA VAL A 213 -13.25 12.47 -18.69
C VAL A 213 -14.06 11.25 -18.27
N GLN A 214 -15.39 11.30 -18.42
CA GLN A 214 -16.27 10.17 -18.14
C GLN A 214 -15.91 8.97 -19.02
N THR A 215 -15.70 9.16 -20.32
CA THR A 215 -15.36 8.08 -21.26
C THR A 215 -14.07 7.38 -20.87
N VAL A 216 -13.07 8.13 -20.42
CA VAL A 216 -11.76 7.60 -20.06
C VAL A 216 -11.72 6.92 -18.69
N MET A 217 -12.44 7.47 -17.70
CA MET A 217 -12.43 6.97 -16.32
C MET A 217 -13.50 5.92 -16.03
N GLN A 218 -14.58 5.86 -16.84
CA GLN A 218 -15.68 4.93 -16.61
C GLN A 218 -15.22 3.48 -16.82
N ASN A 219 -15.40 2.64 -15.78
CA ASN A 219 -14.93 1.26 -15.75
C ASN A 219 -13.42 1.09 -16.13
N SER A 220 -12.59 2.10 -15.87
CA SER A 220 -11.15 2.04 -16.15
C SER A 220 -10.40 1.10 -15.21
N GLY A 221 -11.03 0.70 -14.10
CA GLY A 221 -10.42 -0.13 -13.07
C GLY A 221 -9.31 0.63 -12.34
N VAL A 222 -8.18 -0.02 -12.13
CA VAL A 222 -7.08 0.53 -11.34
C VAL A 222 -6.31 1.61 -12.11
N ALA A 223 -6.04 2.72 -11.43
CA ALA A 223 -5.30 3.87 -11.93
C ALA A 223 -3.99 4.08 -11.15
N VAL A 224 -3.00 4.66 -11.81
CA VAL A 224 -1.74 5.12 -11.20
C VAL A 224 -1.48 6.58 -11.56
N MET A 225 -0.74 7.27 -10.71
CA MET A 225 -0.51 8.71 -10.83
C MET A 225 0.96 9.05 -10.67
N GLY A 226 1.44 9.97 -11.52
CA GLY A 226 2.73 10.62 -11.37
C GLY A 226 2.55 12.13 -11.39
N SER A 227 3.32 12.85 -10.58
CA SER A 227 3.32 14.32 -10.62
C SER A 227 4.71 14.84 -10.32
N ALA A 228 5.11 15.90 -11.01
CA ALA A 228 6.34 16.62 -10.74
C ALA A 228 6.25 18.09 -11.15
N LYS A 229 7.18 18.89 -10.65
CA LYS A 229 7.32 20.32 -10.94
C LYS A 229 8.73 20.59 -11.44
N ALA A 230 8.86 21.43 -12.45
CA ALA A 230 10.17 21.83 -12.94
C ALA A 230 10.22 23.28 -13.40
N THR A 231 11.43 23.81 -13.47
CA THR A 231 11.76 25.19 -13.88
C THR A 231 12.89 25.21 -14.90
N GLY A 232 13.04 26.31 -15.62
CA GLY A 232 14.14 26.55 -16.57
C GLY A 232 13.73 26.46 -18.04
N GLU A 233 14.73 26.27 -18.91
CA GLU A 233 14.54 26.23 -20.38
C GLU A 233 13.87 24.92 -20.84
N ASN A 234 14.26 23.77 -20.28
CA ASN A 234 13.67 22.45 -20.58
C ASN A 234 12.69 21.97 -19.50
N ARG A 235 11.96 22.91 -18.89
CA ARG A 235 11.07 22.61 -17.76
C ARG A 235 9.99 21.57 -18.11
N ALA A 236 9.46 21.60 -19.34
CA ALA A 236 8.41 20.68 -19.77
C ALA A 236 8.90 19.21 -19.81
N LEU A 237 10.03 18.96 -20.49
CA LEU A 237 10.68 17.65 -20.54
C LEU A 237 11.09 17.15 -19.15
N HIS A 238 11.72 18.00 -18.33
CA HIS A 238 12.12 17.60 -16.98
C HIS A 238 10.91 17.27 -16.11
N ALA A 239 9.82 18.05 -16.18
CA ALA A 239 8.62 17.79 -15.42
C ALA A 239 7.97 16.46 -15.80
N ILE A 240 7.87 16.12 -17.10
CA ILE A 240 7.29 14.85 -17.49
C ILE A 240 8.19 13.65 -17.16
N GLU A 241 9.51 13.79 -17.31
CA GLU A 241 10.47 12.75 -16.92
C GLU A 241 10.41 12.46 -15.43
N GLU A 242 10.38 13.49 -14.58
CA GLU A 242 10.23 13.32 -13.14
C GLU A 242 8.85 12.79 -12.76
N ALA A 243 7.79 13.22 -13.45
CA ALA A 243 6.44 12.71 -13.20
C ALA A 243 6.35 11.21 -13.51
N LEU A 244 6.93 10.74 -14.63
CA LEU A 244 6.95 9.31 -14.98
C LEU A 244 7.89 8.47 -14.12
N ASN A 245 8.95 9.07 -13.57
CA ASN A 245 9.86 8.43 -12.63
C ASN A 245 9.40 8.55 -11.16
N SER A 246 8.27 9.20 -10.92
CA SER A 246 7.72 9.38 -9.58
C SER A 246 7.39 8.02 -8.96
N PRO A 247 7.81 7.75 -7.70
CA PRO A 247 7.48 6.51 -7.00
C PRO A 247 5.98 6.25 -6.78
N LEU A 248 5.14 7.24 -7.08
CA LEU A 248 3.68 7.11 -7.10
C LEU A 248 3.16 6.34 -8.33
N LEU A 249 3.94 6.29 -9.42
CA LEU A 249 3.71 5.40 -10.55
C LEU A 249 4.35 4.06 -10.26
N ASN A 250 3.53 3.06 -9.95
CA ASN A 250 4.01 1.71 -9.69
C ASN A 250 4.82 1.18 -10.87
N ASN A 251 6.11 0.92 -10.63
CA ASN A 251 7.10 0.35 -11.56
C ASN A 251 7.47 1.22 -12.79
N ASN A 252 7.25 2.54 -12.75
CA ASN A 252 7.63 3.50 -13.81
C ASN A 252 7.20 3.09 -15.23
N ASN A 253 6.20 2.22 -15.36
CA ASN A 253 5.80 1.66 -16.64
C ASN A 253 4.33 1.93 -16.89
N ILE A 254 4.08 2.94 -17.73
CA ILE A 254 2.75 3.27 -18.25
C ILE A 254 2.39 2.49 -19.52
N ASN A 255 3.29 1.61 -19.98
CA ASN A 255 3.06 0.80 -21.17
C ASN A 255 1.89 -0.17 -20.92
N GLY A 256 0.91 -0.15 -21.82
CA GLY A 256 -0.34 -0.90 -21.69
C GLY A 256 -1.45 -0.16 -20.93
N ALA A 257 -1.25 1.10 -20.55
CA ALA A 257 -2.35 1.99 -20.19
C ALA A 257 -3.23 2.22 -21.44
N LYS A 258 -4.55 2.09 -21.28
CA LYS A 258 -5.49 2.34 -22.38
C LYS A 258 -5.78 3.83 -22.53
N ASN A 259 -5.89 4.50 -21.40
CA ASN A 259 -6.25 5.91 -21.36
C ASN A 259 -5.31 6.66 -20.42
N ILE A 260 -4.94 7.88 -20.78
CA ILE A 260 -4.08 8.77 -20.01
C ILE A 260 -4.75 10.13 -19.89
N LEU A 261 -4.88 10.62 -18.67
CA LEU A 261 -5.24 12.00 -18.39
C LEU A 261 -3.98 12.76 -18.01
N LEU A 262 -3.77 13.90 -18.67
CA LEU A 262 -2.63 14.76 -18.48
C LEU A 262 -3.10 16.16 -18.05
N ASN A 263 -2.70 16.59 -16.86
CA ASN A 263 -2.91 17.96 -16.39
C ASN A 263 -1.59 18.71 -16.46
N ILE A 264 -1.58 19.84 -17.19
CA ILE A 264 -0.42 20.72 -17.29
C ILE A 264 -0.80 22.05 -16.64
N THR A 265 -0.24 22.35 -15.47
CA THR A 265 -0.45 23.62 -14.80
C THR A 265 0.79 24.50 -14.93
N SER A 266 0.61 25.71 -15.44
CA SER A 266 1.69 26.70 -15.58
C SER A 266 1.50 27.85 -14.59
N GLY A 267 2.61 28.48 -14.17
CA GLY A 267 2.58 29.67 -13.35
C GLY A 267 2.25 30.94 -14.13
N ARG A 268 2.94 32.05 -13.79
CA ARG A 268 2.92 33.32 -14.54
C ARG A 268 3.49 33.17 -15.95
N ARG A 269 4.49 32.31 -16.12
CA ARG A 269 5.02 31.95 -17.44
C ARG A 269 4.18 30.82 -18.03
N GLU A 270 3.25 31.21 -18.90
CA GLU A 270 2.40 30.30 -19.66
C GLU A 270 3.21 29.24 -20.41
N VAL A 271 2.63 28.05 -20.57
CA VAL A 271 3.21 26.95 -21.34
C VAL A 271 3.16 27.23 -22.83
N THR A 272 4.23 26.90 -23.57
CA THR A 272 4.26 27.06 -25.04
C THR A 272 3.73 25.81 -25.76
N MET A 273 3.38 25.95 -27.04
CA MET A 273 2.95 24.80 -27.86
C MET A 273 4.07 23.76 -28.02
N ASP A 274 5.32 24.22 -28.13
CA ASP A 274 6.48 23.33 -28.20
C ASP A 274 6.64 22.55 -26.89
N GLU A 275 6.49 23.20 -25.73
CA GLU A 275 6.51 22.55 -24.42
C GLU A 275 5.40 21.49 -24.28
N ILE A 276 4.19 21.77 -24.79
CA ILE A 276 3.09 20.78 -24.82
C ILE A 276 3.45 19.61 -25.73
N GLY A 277 3.96 19.88 -26.94
CA GLY A 277 4.38 18.85 -27.89
C GLY A 277 5.42 17.90 -27.30
N ASP A 278 6.44 18.46 -26.64
CA ASP A 278 7.48 17.68 -25.96
C ASP A 278 6.90 16.73 -24.90
N ILE A 279 5.91 17.19 -24.11
CA ILE A 279 5.26 16.37 -23.08
C ILE A 279 4.40 15.28 -23.72
N THR A 280 3.57 15.62 -24.71
CA THR A 280 2.64 14.68 -25.33
C THR A 280 3.37 13.58 -26.10
N ASP A 281 4.43 13.95 -26.84
CA ASP A 281 5.23 13.00 -27.61
C ASP A 281 5.97 12.04 -26.67
N TYR A 282 6.55 12.56 -25.58
CA TYR A 282 7.22 11.72 -24.58
C TYR A 282 6.28 10.70 -23.92
N ILE A 283 5.05 11.12 -23.59
CA ILE A 283 4.05 10.22 -23.00
C ILE A 283 3.61 9.16 -24.00
N GLN A 284 3.32 9.55 -25.24
CA GLN A 284 2.88 8.63 -26.30
C GLN A 284 3.95 7.55 -26.59
N ASP A 285 5.22 7.95 -26.67
CA ASP A 285 6.36 7.05 -26.84
C ASP A 285 6.46 6.02 -25.70
N LYS A 286 6.22 6.46 -24.45
CA LYS A 286 6.30 5.60 -23.25
C LYS A 286 5.07 4.71 -23.08
N ALA A 287 3.89 5.17 -23.48
CA ALA A 287 2.64 4.45 -23.38
C ALA A 287 2.46 3.40 -24.50
N GLY A 288 3.13 3.57 -25.63
CA GLY A 288 3.10 2.65 -26.77
C GLY A 288 2.22 3.09 -27.94
N HIS A 289 1.96 4.40 -28.10
CA HIS A 289 1.16 5.03 -29.17
C HIS A 289 -0.30 4.57 -29.36
N GLU A 290 -0.77 3.58 -28.60
CA GLU A 290 -2.16 3.08 -28.67
C GLU A 290 -3.05 3.65 -27.56
N ALA A 291 -2.51 4.49 -26.68
CA ALA A 291 -3.24 5.04 -25.55
C ALA A 291 -4.01 6.32 -25.92
N ASP A 292 -5.29 6.38 -25.55
CA ASP A 292 -6.12 7.57 -25.67
C ASP A 292 -5.63 8.62 -24.67
N LEU A 293 -5.09 9.74 -25.18
CA LEU A 293 -4.54 10.83 -24.38
C LEU A 293 -5.52 12.00 -24.33
N ILE A 294 -6.04 12.27 -23.13
CA ILE A 294 -6.77 13.50 -22.81
C ILE A 294 -5.82 14.40 -22.06
N TRP A 295 -5.77 15.68 -22.44
CA TRP A 295 -4.96 16.65 -21.74
C TRP A 295 -5.70 17.97 -21.54
N GLY A 296 -5.45 18.58 -20.39
CA GLY A 296 -5.95 19.91 -20.03
C GLY A 296 -4.81 20.81 -19.59
N ASN A 297 -4.99 22.12 -19.76
CA ASN A 297 -4.05 23.12 -19.27
C ASN A 297 -4.69 24.05 -18.23
N GLY A 298 -3.96 24.31 -17.15
CA GLY A 298 -4.36 25.19 -16.07
C GLY A 298 -3.34 26.30 -15.81
N VAL A 299 -3.79 27.34 -15.11
CA VAL A 299 -2.94 28.43 -14.63
C VAL A 299 -3.05 28.51 -13.11
N ASP A 300 -1.91 28.42 -12.44
CA ASP A 300 -1.80 28.57 -10.99
C ASP A 300 -0.70 29.59 -10.67
N GLU A 301 -1.10 30.81 -10.31
CA GLU A 301 -0.16 31.91 -10.02
C GLU A 301 0.85 31.60 -8.91
N SER A 302 0.56 30.60 -8.05
CA SER A 302 1.47 30.16 -6.98
C SER A 302 2.72 29.45 -7.52
N LEU A 303 2.69 28.95 -8.76
CA LEU A 303 3.81 28.29 -9.42
C LEU A 303 4.84 29.25 -10.03
N GLU A 304 4.63 30.57 -10.00
CA GLU A 304 5.59 31.55 -10.55
C GLU A 304 6.12 31.20 -11.97
N ASP A 305 7.37 30.75 -12.11
CA ASP A 305 7.96 30.33 -13.40
C ASP A 305 7.97 28.81 -13.63
N GLU A 306 7.47 28.03 -12.65
CA GLU A 306 7.40 26.57 -12.70
C GLU A 306 6.28 26.06 -13.62
N ILE A 307 6.47 24.84 -14.13
CA ILE A 307 5.42 24.01 -14.73
C ILE A 307 5.21 22.79 -13.84
N SER A 308 3.95 22.45 -13.58
CA SER A 308 3.53 21.24 -12.87
C SER A 308 2.83 20.31 -13.84
N VAL A 309 3.33 19.08 -13.96
CA VAL A 309 2.75 18.06 -14.83
C VAL A 309 2.24 16.92 -13.96
N THR A 310 0.96 16.57 -14.12
CA THR A 310 0.33 15.43 -13.45
C THR A 310 -0.20 14.47 -14.50
N VAL A 311 0.26 13.22 -14.44
CA VAL A 311 -0.13 12.13 -15.34
C VAL A 311 -0.95 11.12 -14.57
N ILE A 312 -2.10 10.74 -15.11
CA ILE A 312 -2.98 9.73 -14.54
C ILE A 312 -3.23 8.69 -15.62
N ALA A 313 -2.62 7.53 -15.45
CA ALA A 313 -2.78 6.42 -16.37
C ALA A 313 -3.84 5.45 -15.84
N THR A 314 -4.74 5.01 -16.71
CA THR A 314 -5.86 4.12 -16.37
C THR A 314 -6.00 2.99 -17.38
N GLY A 315 -6.79 1.96 -17.05
CA GLY A 315 -7.05 0.85 -17.96
C GLY A 315 -5.96 -0.24 -17.96
N PHE A 316 -5.11 -0.29 -16.93
CA PHE A 316 -4.18 -1.39 -16.77
C PHE A 316 -4.93 -2.69 -16.48
N SER A 317 -4.44 -3.82 -17.00
CA SER A 317 -4.92 -5.14 -16.55
C SER A 317 -4.64 -5.28 -15.05
N THR A 318 -5.59 -5.79 -14.24
CA THR A 318 -5.49 -6.01 -12.78
C THR A 318 -4.21 -6.69 -12.27
N SER A 319 -3.40 -7.23 -13.18
CA SER A 319 -2.06 -7.77 -12.98
C SER A 319 -0.96 -6.72 -12.70
N SER A 320 -1.25 -5.42 -12.82
CA SER A 320 -0.25 -4.34 -12.87
C SER A 320 0.05 -3.65 -11.55
N ILE A 321 -0.75 -3.88 -10.51
CA ILE A 321 -0.39 -3.57 -9.12
C ILE A 321 0.09 -4.89 -8.49
N PRO A 322 1.41 -5.14 -8.41
CA PRO A 322 1.97 -6.35 -7.79
C PRO A 322 1.36 -6.64 -6.43
N GLU A 323 1.02 -5.58 -5.71
CA GLU A 323 0.38 -5.57 -4.41
C GLU A 323 -1.00 -6.25 -4.37
N MET A 324 -1.76 -6.19 -5.47
CA MET A 324 -3.09 -6.81 -5.61
C MET A 324 -3.02 -8.20 -6.24
N VAL A 325 -2.02 -8.47 -7.08
CA VAL A 325 -1.80 -9.79 -7.69
C VAL A 325 -1.36 -10.82 -6.66
N ALA A 326 -0.57 -10.42 -5.66
CA ALA A 326 -0.16 -11.27 -4.56
C ALA A 326 -1.34 -11.80 -3.71
N ALA A 327 -2.48 -11.11 -3.71
CA ALA A 327 -3.68 -11.47 -2.97
C ALA A 327 -4.63 -12.42 -3.74
N LYS A 328 -4.51 -12.52 -5.07
CA LYS A 328 -5.27 -13.49 -5.86
C LYS A 328 -4.52 -14.83 -5.85
N GLN A 329 -4.88 -15.72 -4.92
CA GLN A 329 -4.44 -17.11 -5.01
C GLN A 329 -4.86 -17.69 -6.36
N PRO A 330 -3.96 -18.35 -7.12
CA PRO A 330 -4.36 -19.03 -8.34
C PRO A 330 -5.38 -20.12 -7.98
N GLU A 331 -6.54 -20.13 -8.63
CA GLU A 331 -7.53 -21.20 -8.49
C GLU A 331 -6.81 -22.53 -8.79
N LYS A 332 -6.57 -23.32 -7.73
CA LYS A 332 -5.98 -24.64 -7.87
C LYS A 332 -7.05 -25.56 -8.46
N THR A 333 -7.01 -25.77 -9.78
CA THR A 333 -7.77 -26.85 -10.42
C THR A 333 -7.18 -28.19 -10.02
N TYR A 334 -7.86 -28.88 -9.10
CA TYR A 334 -7.51 -30.24 -8.71
C TYR A 334 -7.89 -31.20 -9.85
N HIS A 335 -6.91 -31.63 -10.64
CA HIS A 335 -7.06 -32.79 -11.50
C HIS A 335 -6.81 -34.05 -10.68
N THR A 336 -7.87 -34.81 -10.37
CA THR A 336 -7.73 -36.15 -9.79
C THR A 336 -7.26 -37.09 -10.89
N LEU A 337 -6.01 -37.56 -10.79
CA LEU A 337 -5.49 -38.64 -11.64
C LEU A 337 -6.08 -39.97 -11.17
N ILE A 338 -7.28 -40.31 -11.65
CA ILE A 338 -7.77 -41.69 -11.64
C ILE A 338 -8.24 -42.01 -13.06
N ASP A 339 -7.35 -42.67 -13.79
CA ASP A 339 -7.66 -43.27 -15.08
C ASP A 339 -8.52 -44.53 -14.90
N LYS A 340 -9.72 -44.43 -15.47
CA LYS A 340 -10.60 -45.46 -16.07
C LYS A 340 -11.92 -45.79 -15.35
N PRO A 341 -13.03 -45.80 -16.12
CA PRO A 341 -14.36 -46.13 -15.62
C PRO A 341 -14.52 -47.66 -15.52
N VAL A 342 -14.85 -48.16 -14.34
CA VAL A 342 -15.38 -49.52 -14.19
C VAL A 342 -16.91 -49.44 -14.22
N GLN A 343 -17.49 -50.16 -15.18
CA GLN A 343 -18.92 -50.29 -15.42
C GLN A 343 -19.68 -50.79 -14.17
N LYS A 344 -20.84 -50.19 -13.93
CA LYS A 344 -21.82 -50.64 -12.95
C LYS A 344 -22.37 -52.02 -13.34
N VAL A 345 -22.34 -52.98 -12.42
CA VAL A 345 -23.15 -54.20 -12.45
C VAL A 345 -23.84 -54.35 -11.08
N PRO A 346 -25.12 -54.80 -11.01
CA PRO A 346 -25.96 -54.55 -9.85
C PRO A 346 -25.81 -55.58 -8.72
N VAL A 347 -26.30 -55.11 -7.57
CA VAL A 347 -26.34 -55.70 -6.23
C VAL A 347 -26.91 -57.13 -6.18
N SER A 348 -26.24 -57.99 -5.42
CA SER A 348 -26.85 -59.10 -4.69
C SER A 348 -26.13 -59.34 -3.37
N GLN A 349 -26.83 -59.15 -2.25
CA GLN A 349 -26.52 -59.77 -0.95
C GLN A 349 -26.70 -61.30 -1.08
N PRO A 350 -26.13 -62.21 -0.24
CA PRO A 350 -26.22 -62.11 1.22
C PRO A 350 -25.19 -62.89 2.11
N ILE A 351 -25.44 -62.82 3.43
CA ILE A 351 -25.14 -63.82 4.51
C ILE A 351 -23.95 -63.57 5.47
N VAL A 352 -24.36 -63.64 6.74
CA VAL A 352 -23.72 -63.62 8.07
C VAL A 352 -22.77 -64.80 8.34
N LYS A 353 -21.68 -64.60 9.11
CA LYS A 353 -21.30 -65.38 10.32
C LYS A 353 -19.99 -64.95 11.02
N GLU A 354 -20.17 -64.55 12.28
CA GLU A 354 -19.48 -64.87 13.54
C GLU A 354 -17.96 -65.16 13.66
N LYS A 355 -17.34 -64.38 14.57
CA LYS A 355 -16.34 -64.66 15.65
C LYS A 355 -15.23 -65.70 15.43
N THR A 356 -13.99 -65.35 15.81
CA THR A 356 -13.22 -65.98 16.92
C THR A 356 -12.02 -65.09 17.33
N GLU A 357 -11.79 -64.94 18.63
CA GLU A 357 -10.60 -64.35 19.26
C GLU A 357 -9.47 -65.41 19.40
N THR A 358 -8.19 -65.06 19.24
CA THR A 358 -7.12 -65.47 20.21
C THR A 358 -5.77 -64.77 19.98
N THR A 359 -5.38 -64.01 21.02
CA THR A 359 -4.06 -63.91 21.69
C THR A 359 -2.74 -63.63 20.95
N LYS A 360 -2.22 -62.42 21.27
CA LYS A 360 -0.89 -62.05 21.82
C LYS A 360 0.39 -62.45 21.07
N HIS A 361 1.11 -61.43 20.59
CA HIS A 361 2.50 -61.23 20.99
C HIS A 361 2.84 -59.74 21.10
N PHE A 362 3.37 -59.38 22.27
CA PHE A 362 3.89 -58.06 22.64
C PHE A 362 5.28 -57.89 22.02
N SER A 363 5.48 -56.87 21.19
CA SER A 363 6.78 -56.19 21.07
C SER A 363 6.54 -54.70 21.27
N LYS A 364 7.13 -54.19 22.35
CA LYS A 364 6.96 -52.83 22.84
C LYS A 364 7.95 -51.95 22.07
N GLN A 365 7.52 -51.34 20.97
CA GLN A 365 8.21 -50.19 20.40
C GLN A 365 7.49 -48.94 20.89
N VAL A 366 8.15 -48.20 21.77
CA VAL A 366 7.73 -46.86 22.17
C VAL A 366 8.05 -45.95 20.97
N SER A 367 7.08 -45.75 20.08
CA SER A 367 7.13 -44.67 19.11
C SER A 367 6.81 -43.37 19.86
N GLN A 368 7.81 -42.52 20.08
CA GLN A 368 7.52 -41.12 20.37
C GLN A 368 6.75 -40.54 19.17
N PRO A 369 5.66 -39.78 19.36
CA PRO A 369 5.12 -38.97 18.28
C PRO A 369 6.13 -37.85 18.03
N THR A 370 7.01 -38.03 17.06
CA THR A 370 7.72 -36.91 16.48
C THR A 370 6.66 -36.05 15.80
N PHE A 371 6.48 -34.82 16.28
CA PHE A 371 5.80 -33.81 15.49
C PHE A 371 6.70 -33.52 14.30
N GLU A 372 6.38 -34.11 13.16
CA GLU A 372 6.96 -33.70 11.89
C GLU A 372 6.37 -32.32 11.59
N PHE A 373 7.18 -31.28 11.83
CA PHE A 373 6.90 -29.98 11.23
C PHE A 373 7.12 -30.17 9.73
N GLU A 374 6.05 -30.45 8.99
CA GLU A 374 5.99 -30.03 7.59
C GLU A 374 6.08 -28.51 7.61
N LEU A 375 7.31 -28.00 7.55
CA LEU A 375 7.57 -26.68 7.03
C LEU A 375 7.12 -26.72 5.58
N SER A 376 5.85 -26.39 5.35
CA SER A 376 5.40 -26.01 4.01
C SER A 376 6.42 -24.98 3.51
N PRO A 377 7.03 -25.15 2.33
CA PRO A 377 7.85 -24.10 1.76
C PRO A 377 6.97 -22.85 1.69
N GLY A 378 7.40 -21.82 2.42
CA GLY A 378 6.53 -20.73 2.87
C GLY A 378 5.60 -20.23 1.78
N GLU A 379 4.31 -20.18 2.10
CA GLU A 379 3.43 -19.21 1.49
C GLU A 379 4.16 -17.87 1.56
N SER A 380 4.41 -17.24 0.42
CA SER A 380 4.93 -15.88 0.41
C SER A 380 3.87 -15.01 1.08
N ASP A 381 4.11 -14.63 2.35
CA ASP A 381 3.24 -13.72 3.12
C ASP A 381 2.89 -12.52 2.22
N GLU A 382 1.60 -12.25 2.01
CA GLU A 382 1.11 -11.08 1.24
C GLU A 382 1.80 -9.77 1.67
N PHE A 383 2.12 -9.67 2.96
CA PHE A 383 2.89 -8.58 3.56
C PHE A 383 4.34 -8.50 3.06
N ASP A 384 5.02 -9.62 2.90
CA ASP A 384 6.40 -9.68 2.41
C ASP A 384 6.47 -9.37 0.91
N ASN A 385 5.40 -9.63 0.15
CA ASN A 385 5.27 -9.20 -1.24
C ASN A 385 5.02 -7.69 -1.37
N LEU A 386 4.18 -7.11 -0.50
CA LEU A 386 3.83 -5.67 -0.54
C LEU A 386 4.99 -4.75 -0.16
N TYR A 387 5.83 -5.18 0.78
CA TYR A 387 6.86 -4.32 1.37
C TYR A 387 8.29 -4.85 1.26
N GLY A 388 8.47 -5.98 0.57
CA GLY A 388 9.72 -6.73 0.55
C GLY A 388 10.06 -7.34 1.91
N LYS A 389 10.88 -8.41 1.90
CA LYS A 389 11.48 -8.93 3.12
C LYS A 389 12.25 -7.81 3.82
N ARG A 390 12.14 -7.73 5.15
CA ARG A 390 13.08 -6.91 5.94
C ARG A 390 14.48 -7.24 5.44
N LYS A 391 15.25 -6.23 5.02
CA LYS A 391 16.69 -6.26 5.26
C LYS A 391 16.82 -6.29 6.79
N THR A 392 16.73 -7.48 7.37
CA THR A 392 17.54 -7.75 8.56
C THR A 392 18.92 -7.23 8.21
N GLN A 393 19.59 -6.55 9.14
CA GLN A 393 21.05 -6.50 9.10
C GLN A 393 21.55 -7.94 9.26
N SER A 394 21.30 -8.78 8.26
CA SER A 394 22.12 -9.92 7.96
C SER A 394 23.41 -9.27 7.52
N GLU A 395 24.44 -9.41 8.36
CA GLU A 395 25.80 -9.55 7.82
C GLU A 395 25.70 -10.38 6.53
N PRO A 396 26.41 -10.01 5.45
CA PRO A 396 26.29 -10.74 4.21
C PRO A 396 26.73 -12.18 4.49
N GLU A 397 25.78 -13.10 4.55
CA GLU A 397 26.06 -14.51 4.32
C GLU A 397 26.53 -14.60 2.87
N HIS A 398 27.83 -14.40 2.68
CA HIS A 398 28.53 -14.87 1.51
C HIS A 398 28.49 -16.39 1.54
N ASN A 399 27.35 -16.95 1.15
CA ASN A 399 27.26 -18.30 0.63
C ASN A 399 27.93 -18.29 -0.75
N VAL A 400 29.26 -18.25 -0.74
CA VAL A 400 30.05 -18.75 -1.86
C VAL A 400 29.92 -20.27 -1.78
N SER A 401 28.94 -20.82 -2.47
CA SER A 401 28.90 -22.25 -2.76
C SER A 401 30.03 -22.55 -3.76
N VAL A 402 31.24 -22.76 -3.26
CA VAL A 402 32.27 -23.41 -4.06
C VAL A 402 31.87 -24.87 -4.13
N LYS A 403 31.34 -25.31 -5.28
CA LYS A 403 31.26 -26.73 -5.59
C LYS A 403 32.70 -27.22 -5.75
N VAL A 404 33.23 -27.85 -4.70
CA VAL A 404 34.44 -28.65 -4.79
C VAL A 404 33.97 -30.09 -4.90
N ASP A 405 34.19 -30.72 -6.06
CA ASP A 405 33.96 -32.15 -6.21
C ASP A 405 35.03 -32.91 -5.43
N TYR A 406 34.62 -33.52 -4.32
CA TYR A 406 35.51 -34.32 -3.46
C TYR A 406 35.73 -35.74 -3.97
N ALA A 407 35.16 -36.11 -5.12
CA ALA A 407 35.25 -37.46 -5.65
C ALA A 407 36.66 -37.81 -6.21
N GLU A 408 37.53 -36.82 -6.46
CA GLU A 408 38.85 -37.02 -7.07
C GLU A 408 40.04 -36.47 -6.24
N SER A 409 39.85 -36.19 -4.96
CA SER A 409 40.94 -35.70 -4.09
C SER A 409 41.62 -36.86 -3.35
N SER A 410 42.96 -36.96 -3.43
CA SER A 410 43.74 -37.99 -2.72
C SER A 410 43.70 -37.80 -1.20
N ASP A 411 43.75 -38.90 -0.43
CA ASP A 411 43.67 -38.91 1.04
C ASP A 411 44.71 -37.99 1.71
N GLU A 412 45.87 -37.76 1.08
CA GLU A 412 46.90 -36.83 1.55
C GLU A 412 46.44 -35.36 1.59
N ILE A 413 45.52 -34.94 0.71
CA ILE A 413 45.03 -33.55 0.64
C ILE A 413 44.02 -33.27 1.75
N VAL A 414 43.30 -34.30 2.22
CA VAL A 414 42.30 -34.19 3.28
C VAL A 414 42.99 -34.00 4.65
N GLU A 415 44.07 -34.73 4.90
CA GLU A 415 44.89 -34.62 6.12
C GLU A 415 45.59 -33.25 6.27
N GLU A 416 46.09 -32.68 5.18
CA GLU A 416 46.65 -31.32 5.20
C GLU A 416 45.59 -30.24 5.47
N LEU A 417 44.37 -30.44 4.98
CA LEU A 417 43.29 -29.49 5.20
C LEU A 417 42.85 -29.49 6.66
N GLU A 418 42.71 -30.65 7.32
CA GLU A 418 42.27 -30.74 8.73
C GLU A 418 43.13 -29.93 9.71
N ASN A 419 44.44 -29.84 9.47
CA ASN A 419 45.39 -29.16 10.35
C ASN A 419 45.41 -27.62 10.25
N ILE A 420 44.61 -27.02 9.36
CA ILE A 420 44.56 -25.56 9.19
C ILE A 420 43.18 -25.02 9.62
N PRO A 421 43.06 -24.04 10.53
CA PRO A 421 41.77 -23.47 10.90
C PRO A 421 41.00 -22.85 9.72
N ALA A 422 39.67 -23.01 9.70
CA ALA A 422 38.80 -22.68 8.58
C ALA A 422 38.94 -21.23 8.06
N TYR A 423 39.27 -20.26 8.92
CA TYR A 423 39.43 -18.86 8.53
C TYR A 423 40.65 -18.61 7.61
N ARG A 424 41.70 -19.44 7.72
CA ARG A 424 42.88 -19.37 6.84
C ARG A 424 42.63 -20.05 5.50
N ARG A 425 41.86 -21.14 5.48
CA ARG A 425 41.46 -21.86 4.25
C ARG A 425 40.68 -20.95 3.28
N LYS A 426 39.82 -20.08 3.80
CA LYS A 426 38.97 -19.17 3.00
C LYS A 426 39.62 -17.82 2.61
N LYS A 427 40.93 -17.61 2.87
CA LYS A 427 41.65 -16.33 2.61
C LYS A 427 40.88 -15.07 3.05
N PHE A 428 40.25 -15.12 4.23
CA PHE A 428 39.41 -14.04 4.73
C PHE A 428 40.28 -12.87 5.24
N LYS A 429 40.22 -11.69 4.61
CA LYS A 429 40.85 -10.47 5.14
C LYS A 429 39.87 -9.79 6.10
N VAL A 430 40.09 -9.97 7.40
CA VAL A 430 39.29 -9.30 8.43
C VAL A 430 39.72 -7.83 8.56
N LYS A 431 39.00 -6.92 7.92
CA LYS A 431 39.13 -5.47 8.17
C LYS A 431 38.21 -5.09 9.32
N GLY A 432 38.75 -4.38 10.33
CA GLY A 432 37.95 -3.69 11.36
C GLY A 432 37.96 -4.27 12.77
N LEU A 433 38.88 -5.18 13.12
CA LEU A 433 38.93 -5.73 14.48
C LEU A 433 39.72 -4.88 15.50
N GLN A 434 40.39 -3.81 15.07
CA GLN A 434 41.26 -3.00 15.95
C GLN A 434 40.52 -2.05 16.89
N LYS A 435 39.18 -1.96 16.85
CA LYS A 435 38.39 -1.09 17.74
C LYS A 435 37.34 -1.81 18.60
N ARG A 436 37.31 -3.15 18.62
CA ARG A 436 36.37 -3.93 19.46
C ARG A 436 37.00 -4.68 20.63
N PHE A 437 38.31 -4.53 20.84
CA PHE A 437 38.99 -5.01 22.03
C PHE A 437 39.55 -3.85 22.85
N GLU A 438 38.70 -2.91 23.27
CA GLU A 438 38.95 -2.33 24.60
C GLU A 438 38.54 -3.40 25.60
N GLN A 439 39.52 -4.12 26.15
CA GLN A 439 39.27 -5.03 27.26
C GLN A 439 38.74 -4.21 28.44
N LYS A 440 37.42 -4.18 28.63
CA LYS A 440 36.82 -3.79 29.90
C LYS A 440 37.21 -4.88 30.92
N LEU A 441 38.35 -4.70 31.57
CA LEU A 441 38.77 -5.51 32.71
C LEU A 441 37.71 -5.32 33.81
N SER A 442 37.11 -6.42 34.25
CA SER A 442 36.08 -6.40 35.29
C SER A 442 36.73 -6.10 36.65
N ARG A 443 36.24 -5.07 37.35
CA ARG A 443 36.72 -4.65 38.68
C ARG A 443 36.18 -5.53 39.82
N PHE A 444 35.30 -6.47 39.52
CA PHE A 444 34.62 -7.30 40.51
C PHE A 444 35.37 -8.63 40.76
N SER A 445 35.43 -9.06 42.02
CA SER A 445 35.90 -10.39 42.47
C SER A 445 34.76 -11.14 43.16
N LEU A 446 34.80 -12.48 43.10
CA LEU A 446 33.86 -13.37 43.80
C LEU A 446 34.56 -13.92 45.03
N SER A 447 34.03 -13.64 46.22
CA SER A 447 34.54 -14.22 47.48
C SER A 447 33.40 -14.71 48.34
N PRO A 448 33.53 -15.87 49.02
CA PRO A 448 32.56 -16.31 50.00
C PRO A 448 32.56 -15.34 51.20
N ASP A 449 31.37 -15.02 51.71
CA ASP A 449 31.19 -14.26 52.95
C ASP A 449 31.31 -15.18 54.18
N GLU A 450 31.25 -14.63 55.40
CA GLU A 450 31.41 -15.42 56.64
C GLU A 450 30.40 -16.59 56.80
N ASP A 451 29.30 -16.58 56.04
CA ASP A 451 28.30 -17.65 55.95
C ASP A 451 28.46 -18.56 54.70
N ASP A 452 29.63 -18.57 54.06
CA ASP A 452 30.00 -19.41 52.90
C ASP A 452 29.13 -19.20 51.63
N LYS A 453 28.45 -18.04 51.53
CA LYS A 453 27.72 -17.62 50.33
C LYS A 453 28.60 -16.76 49.44
N ILE A 454 28.58 -17.06 48.14
CA ILE A 454 29.38 -16.34 47.14
C ILE A 454 28.78 -14.95 46.89
N VAL A 455 29.54 -13.89 47.17
CA VAL A 455 29.14 -12.50 46.95
C VAL A 455 30.11 -11.81 45.98
N LEU A 456 29.58 -10.95 45.10
CA LEU A 456 30.38 -10.09 44.22
C LEU A 456 30.91 -8.89 45.02
N ARG A 457 32.23 -8.71 45.11
CA ARG A 457 32.89 -7.54 45.70
C ARG A 457 33.56 -6.71 44.61
N ASP A 458 33.52 -5.38 44.73
CA ASP A 458 34.00 -4.44 43.70
C ASP A 458 35.53 -4.18 43.74
N ASN A 459 36.28 -5.10 44.36
CA ASN A 459 37.71 -4.97 44.60
C ASN A 459 38.42 -6.22 44.09
N ASN A 460 38.93 -6.16 42.87
CA ASN A 460 39.68 -7.25 42.24
C ASN A 460 41.18 -7.13 42.56
N PRO A 461 41.74 -8.01 43.42
CA PRO A 461 43.13 -7.91 43.88
C PRO A 461 44.18 -8.20 42.79
N TYR A 462 43.76 -8.64 41.60
CA TYR A 462 44.63 -8.87 40.44
C TYR A 462 44.73 -7.66 39.49
N LEU A 463 43.97 -6.59 39.74
CA LEU A 463 44.24 -5.28 39.16
C LEU A 463 45.17 -4.52 40.11
N HIS A 464 46.46 -4.51 39.79
CA HIS A 464 47.43 -3.65 40.48
C HIS A 464 47.17 -2.20 40.08
N ASP A 465 46.28 -1.50 40.77
CA ASP A 465 46.34 -0.03 40.82
C ASP A 465 47.63 0.28 41.62
N ASN A 466 48.66 0.74 40.92
CA ASN A 466 50.00 0.94 41.47
C ASN A 466 49.98 1.69 42.80
N VAL A 467 50.71 1.13 43.76
CA VAL A 467 51.20 1.77 44.97
C VAL A 467 52.21 2.84 44.54
N ASP A 468 51.97 4.09 44.95
CA ASP A 468 52.79 5.33 44.80
C ASP A 468 53.36 5.71 43.42
#